data_AF-A0AAX3S3Q1-F1
#
_entry.id   AF-A0AAX3S3Q1-F1
#
_cell.length_a   1.000
_cell.length_b   1.000
_cell.length_c   1.000
_cell.angle_alpha   90.00
_cell.angle_beta   90.00
_cell.angle_gamma   90.00
#
_symmetry.space_group_name_H-M   'P 1'
#
loop_
_entity.id
_entity.type
_entity.pdbx_description
1 polymer ?
#
loop_
_entity_poly.entity_id
_entity_poly.type
_entity_poly.pdbx_seq_one_letter_code
_entity_poly.pdbx_strand_id
1 'polypeptide(L)'
;MASVTFPTALGGDGRTYSDDADPDTGLDGLGYTTRFIPCLRQAVAMAGYTAQYAAKIDAAAADADRAESASTTAQGHALTAAGYAEQIQANFESVIQPCLELDFYKNQYWSLSGKGLQQQTFSTLMPNFSRLSETERDGPFCRREVVPADVPHFSYDPETGARRGLLIEPPSTNLLTYSDDFTATPWQKIGLTVDAEGDGHKLVETAISSQSRLRRDISVTSISRGVSYSVDVLPDDNRRAIAILVRAITGEETLPGALVQFDLVDDIASVSAFDNGEARATITRRRDGYVRCTVSVILRNYTGVVGTNIYFGPTGGNGNATYIGNGVSGVKMRRASFEPFADPTSTIPTVASQVSRTEDLFTVGVDGLANSESGTLFLSFQPLAILTGRSGFDQTIIALNNGTQNEQVDLRFVTELIAFRVRSGGVNQVSLGKSDVDLSIPVRVAVGWSHNTAYLCINGEIEWYDTSLQGARPVALTQLELAKRAGPPVSQMLFRRVSLYPIMLPVSDAAALTL
;
A
#
# COMPACT_ATOMS: atom_id res chain seq x y z
N MET A 1 -3.52 -54.77 -93.69
CA MET A 1 -4.51 -55.57 -92.94
C MET A 1 -4.80 -54.84 -91.65
N ALA A 2 -6.07 -54.66 -91.29
CA ALA A 2 -6.43 -54.03 -90.02
C ALA A 2 -6.37 -55.08 -88.91
N SER A 3 -5.91 -54.71 -87.72
CA SER A 3 -5.91 -55.59 -86.55
C SER A 3 -6.16 -54.80 -85.27
N VAL A 4 -6.80 -55.42 -84.28
CA VAL A 4 -7.07 -54.84 -82.97
C VAL A 4 -6.52 -55.77 -81.89
N THR A 5 -5.70 -55.22 -80.99
CA THR A 5 -5.20 -55.92 -79.80
C THR A 5 -5.95 -55.42 -78.58
N PHE A 6 -6.30 -56.31 -77.64
CA PHE A 6 -6.96 -55.97 -76.38
C PHE A 6 -5.99 -56.10 -75.20
N PRO A 7 -5.30 -55.03 -74.76
CA PRO A 7 -4.25 -55.11 -73.76
C PRO A 7 -4.77 -55.51 -72.38
N THR A 8 -4.02 -56.34 -71.65
CA THR A 8 -4.34 -56.73 -70.28
C THR A 8 -4.33 -55.56 -69.30
N ALA A 9 -3.50 -54.54 -69.55
CA ALA A 9 -3.43 -53.31 -68.77
C ALA A 9 -4.75 -52.50 -68.76
N LEU A 10 -5.64 -52.76 -69.71
CA LEU A 10 -6.93 -52.08 -69.84
C LEU A 10 -8.13 -53.03 -69.63
N GLY A 11 -7.89 -54.24 -69.14
CA GLY A 11 -8.93 -55.24 -68.87
C GLY A 11 -9.21 -56.23 -70.01
N GLY A 12 -8.39 -56.22 -71.08
CA GLY A 12 -8.45 -57.21 -72.16
C GLY A 12 -7.68 -58.50 -71.85
N ASP A 13 -7.67 -59.45 -72.77
CA ASP A 13 -7.00 -60.75 -72.60
C ASP A 13 -5.63 -60.86 -73.29
N GLY A 14 -5.15 -59.78 -73.90
CA GLY A 14 -3.88 -59.71 -74.63
C GLY A 14 -3.95 -60.22 -76.07
N ARG A 15 -5.11 -60.66 -76.56
CA ARG A 15 -5.24 -61.21 -77.92
C ARG A 15 -5.33 -60.12 -78.98
N THR A 16 -4.89 -60.47 -80.18
CA THR A 16 -4.99 -59.65 -81.41
C THR A 16 -5.92 -60.34 -82.39
N TYR A 17 -6.83 -59.58 -82.99
CA TYR A 17 -7.75 -60.03 -84.03
C TYR A 17 -7.47 -59.26 -85.32
N SER A 18 -7.34 -59.94 -86.45
CA SER A 18 -7.01 -59.37 -87.78
C SER A 18 -8.15 -59.55 -88.78
N ASP A 19 -8.18 -58.66 -89.78
CA ASP A 19 -9.13 -58.67 -90.91
C ASP A 19 -8.58 -59.47 -92.10
N ASP A 20 -8.10 -60.68 -91.83
CA ASP A 20 -7.55 -61.59 -92.83
C ASP A 20 -7.99 -63.03 -92.55
N ALA A 21 -7.50 -63.96 -93.38
CA ALA A 21 -7.78 -65.39 -93.25
C ALA A 21 -6.76 -66.12 -92.34
N ASP A 22 -6.03 -65.39 -91.47
CA ASP A 22 -5.06 -66.00 -90.56
C ASP A 22 -5.77 -67.02 -89.64
N PRO A 23 -5.27 -68.27 -89.57
CA PRO A 23 -5.96 -69.35 -88.88
C PRO A 23 -6.02 -69.16 -87.36
N ASP A 24 -5.28 -68.23 -86.77
CA ASP A 24 -5.21 -67.99 -85.33
C ASP A 24 -5.84 -66.65 -84.91
N THR A 25 -5.72 -65.62 -85.76
CA THR A 25 -6.09 -64.23 -85.46
C THR A 25 -7.16 -63.66 -86.39
N GLY A 26 -7.33 -64.24 -87.59
CA GLY A 26 -8.17 -63.73 -88.66
C GLY A 26 -9.67 -63.91 -88.46
N LEU A 27 -10.45 -62.92 -88.93
CA LEU A 27 -11.93 -62.93 -88.94
C LEU A 27 -12.53 -63.28 -90.31
N ASP A 28 -11.77 -63.27 -91.41
CA ASP A 28 -12.25 -63.64 -92.75
C ASP A 28 -12.35 -65.19 -92.92
N GLY A 29 -12.90 -65.68 -94.03
CA GLY A 29 -12.81 -67.10 -94.41
C GLY A 29 -13.40 -68.09 -93.40
N LEU A 30 -14.46 -67.70 -92.67
CA LEU A 30 -15.12 -68.37 -91.53
C LEU A 30 -14.53 -68.12 -90.14
N GLY A 31 -13.42 -67.39 -90.00
CA GLY A 31 -12.83 -67.03 -88.70
C GLY A 31 -13.81 -66.28 -87.77
N TYR A 32 -14.66 -65.43 -88.33
CA TYR A 32 -15.72 -64.72 -87.60
C TYR A 32 -16.67 -65.65 -86.84
N THR A 33 -16.93 -66.87 -87.33
CA THR A 33 -17.85 -67.83 -86.69
C THR A 33 -17.36 -68.32 -85.33
N THR A 34 -16.04 -68.24 -85.08
CA THR A 34 -15.43 -68.68 -83.82
C THR A 34 -14.85 -67.53 -83.00
N ARG A 35 -14.40 -66.43 -83.64
CA ARG A 35 -13.64 -65.35 -82.99
C ARG A 35 -14.38 -64.03 -82.82
N PHE A 36 -15.47 -63.81 -83.55
CA PHE A 36 -16.18 -62.52 -83.50
C PHE A 36 -16.81 -62.24 -82.12
N ILE A 37 -17.51 -63.23 -81.54
CA ILE A 37 -18.08 -63.09 -80.19
C ILE A 37 -16.98 -62.91 -79.12
N PRO A 38 -15.89 -63.71 -79.11
CA PRO A 38 -14.75 -63.45 -78.24
C PRO A 38 -14.16 -62.04 -78.37
N CYS A 39 -13.99 -61.54 -79.60
CA CYS A 39 -13.52 -60.18 -79.87
C CYS A 39 -14.46 -59.12 -79.27
N LEU A 40 -15.77 -59.24 -79.51
CA LEU A 40 -16.78 -58.35 -78.90
C LEU A 40 -16.76 -58.40 -77.36
N ARG A 41 -16.58 -59.58 -76.78
CA ARG A 41 -16.47 -59.75 -75.33
C ARG A 41 -15.28 -58.98 -74.75
N GLN A 42 -14.15 -58.92 -75.47
CA GLN A 42 -12.98 -58.16 -75.01
C GLN A 42 -13.23 -56.65 -75.06
N ALA A 43 -13.93 -56.15 -76.09
CA ALA A 43 -14.34 -54.74 -76.14
C ALA A 43 -15.24 -54.37 -74.93
N VAL A 44 -16.19 -55.24 -74.58
CA VAL A 44 -17.06 -55.06 -73.41
C VAL A 44 -16.27 -55.17 -72.10
N ALA A 45 -15.31 -56.09 -71.99
CA ALA A 45 -14.46 -56.23 -70.80
C ALA A 45 -13.64 -54.97 -70.52
N MET A 46 -13.05 -54.38 -71.56
CA MET A 46 -12.28 -53.13 -71.46
C MET A 46 -13.16 -51.93 -71.09
N ALA A 47 -14.38 -51.86 -71.62
CA ALA A 47 -15.36 -50.85 -71.22
C ALA A 47 -15.78 -51.02 -69.74
N GLY A 48 -16.00 -52.26 -69.29
CA GLY A 48 -16.28 -52.59 -67.89
C GLY A 48 -15.13 -52.23 -66.94
N TYR A 49 -13.89 -52.49 -67.34
CA TYR A 49 -12.69 -52.09 -66.59
C TYR A 49 -12.60 -50.57 -66.42
N THR A 50 -12.83 -49.83 -67.51
CA THR A 50 -12.84 -48.35 -67.51
C THR A 50 -13.93 -47.81 -66.58
N ALA A 51 -15.14 -48.37 -66.63
CA ALA A 51 -16.24 -47.97 -65.75
C ALA A 51 -15.94 -48.24 -64.27
N GLN A 52 -15.31 -49.39 -63.94
CA GLN A 52 -14.90 -49.71 -62.57
C GLN A 52 -13.84 -48.75 -62.03
N TYR A 53 -12.86 -48.37 -62.86
CA TYR A 53 -11.83 -47.42 -62.46
C TYR A 53 -12.37 -45.99 -62.32
N ALA A 54 -13.28 -45.56 -63.21
CA ALA A 54 -13.98 -44.29 -63.07
C ALA A 54 -14.75 -44.22 -61.73
N ALA A 55 -15.48 -45.28 -61.38
CA ALA A 55 -16.20 -45.35 -60.10
C ALA A 55 -15.27 -45.29 -58.87
N LYS A 56 -14.04 -45.84 -58.96
CA LYS A 56 -13.03 -45.71 -57.90
C LYS A 56 -12.51 -44.28 -57.76
N ILE A 57 -12.35 -43.55 -58.86
CA ILE A 57 -11.93 -42.15 -58.86
C ILE A 57 -13.03 -41.27 -58.22
N ASP A 58 -14.29 -41.49 -58.59
CA ASP A 58 -15.42 -40.76 -58.00
C ASP A 58 -15.53 -41.01 -56.50
N ALA A 59 -15.31 -42.24 -56.04
CA ALA A 59 -15.27 -42.57 -54.62
C ALA A 59 -14.13 -41.86 -53.88
N ALA A 60 -12.93 -41.81 -54.47
CA ALA A 60 -11.77 -41.11 -53.91
C ALA A 60 -11.98 -39.59 -53.87
N ALA A 61 -12.64 -39.00 -54.87
CA ALA A 61 -13.02 -37.59 -54.87
C ALA A 61 -14.02 -37.30 -53.73
N ALA A 62 -15.02 -38.15 -53.55
CA ALA A 62 -15.97 -38.02 -52.44
C ALA A 62 -15.31 -38.18 -51.06
N ASP A 63 -14.28 -39.02 -50.93
CA ASP A 63 -13.46 -39.12 -49.72
C ASP A 63 -12.62 -37.85 -49.47
N ALA A 64 -12.05 -37.25 -50.52
CA ALA A 64 -11.31 -36.01 -50.44
C ALA A 64 -12.22 -34.84 -49.99
N ASP A 65 -13.41 -34.71 -50.56
CA ASP A 65 -14.40 -33.70 -50.17
C ASP A 65 -14.83 -33.87 -48.69
N ARG A 66 -15.01 -35.14 -48.25
CA ARG A 66 -15.29 -35.45 -46.84
C ARG A 66 -14.12 -35.07 -45.93
N ALA A 67 -12.89 -35.33 -46.34
CA ALA A 67 -11.69 -34.98 -45.59
C ALA A 67 -11.52 -33.45 -45.47
N GLU A 68 -11.78 -32.70 -46.54
CA GLU A 68 -11.76 -31.23 -46.53
C GLU A 68 -12.86 -30.65 -45.63
N SER A 69 -14.07 -31.20 -45.72
CA SER A 69 -15.18 -30.83 -44.84
C SER A 69 -14.87 -31.11 -43.37
N ALA A 70 -14.26 -32.25 -43.07
CA ALA A 70 -13.82 -32.62 -41.72
C ALA A 70 -12.71 -31.69 -41.21
N SER A 71 -11.74 -31.33 -42.06
CA SER A 71 -10.68 -30.37 -41.75
C SER A 71 -11.25 -28.99 -41.41
N THR A 72 -12.18 -28.50 -42.23
CA THR A 72 -12.87 -27.22 -42.00
C THR A 72 -13.64 -27.23 -40.68
N THR A 73 -14.35 -28.32 -40.39
CA THR A 73 -15.08 -28.51 -39.13
C THR A 73 -14.12 -28.52 -37.92
N ALA A 74 -12.98 -29.22 -38.03
CA ALA A 74 -11.97 -29.27 -36.98
C ALA A 74 -11.32 -27.90 -36.73
N GLN A 75 -11.06 -27.11 -37.78
CA GLN A 75 -10.59 -25.73 -37.65
C GLN A 75 -11.63 -24.84 -36.94
N GLY A 76 -12.91 -24.99 -37.27
CA GLY A 76 -14.01 -24.30 -36.58
C GLY A 76 -14.08 -24.62 -35.09
N HIS A 77 -13.96 -25.90 -34.73
CA HIS A 77 -13.90 -26.33 -33.33
C HIS A 77 -12.66 -25.77 -32.61
N ALA A 78 -11.50 -25.74 -33.25
CA ALA A 78 -10.27 -25.18 -32.66
C ALA A 78 -10.39 -23.67 -32.39
N LEU A 79 -10.96 -22.90 -33.32
CA LEU A 79 -11.21 -21.46 -33.13
C LEU A 79 -12.19 -21.19 -31.98
N THR A 80 -13.25 -22.01 -31.88
CA THR A 80 -14.23 -21.89 -30.79
C THR A 80 -13.60 -22.24 -29.44
N ALA A 81 -12.76 -23.28 -29.38
CA ALA A 81 -12.03 -23.64 -28.17
C ALA A 81 -11.04 -22.53 -27.73
N ALA A 82 -10.34 -21.89 -28.68
CA ALA A 82 -9.48 -20.74 -28.40
C ALA A 82 -10.27 -19.55 -27.83
N GLY A 83 -11.44 -19.24 -28.40
CA GLY A 83 -12.31 -18.19 -27.86
C GLY A 83 -12.82 -18.48 -26.44
N TYR A 84 -13.14 -19.74 -26.14
CA TYR A 84 -13.47 -20.14 -24.76
C TYR A 84 -12.27 -20.00 -23.81
N ALA A 85 -11.06 -20.36 -24.24
CA ALA A 85 -9.85 -20.20 -23.43
C ALA A 85 -9.57 -18.72 -23.11
N GLU A 86 -9.71 -17.82 -24.08
CA GLU A 86 -9.58 -16.37 -23.87
C GLU A 86 -10.65 -15.83 -22.91
N GLN A 87 -11.91 -16.26 -23.04
CA GLN A 87 -12.97 -15.89 -22.09
C GLN A 87 -12.69 -16.40 -20.67
N ILE A 88 -12.20 -17.63 -20.53
CA ILE A 88 -11.84 -18.19 -19.22
C ILE A 88 -10.70 -17.39 -18.59
N GLN A 89 -9.67 -17.03 -19.37
CA GLN A 89 -8.55 -16.22 -18.89
C GLN A 89 -9.02 -14.82 -18.44
N ALA A 90 -9.84 -14.15 -19.25
CA ALA A 90 -10.39 -12.84 -18.90
C ALA A 90 -11.27 -12.90 -17.63
N ASN A 91 -12.07 -13.97 -17.48
CA ASN A 91 -12.85 -14.21 -16.28
C ASN A 91 -11.94 -14.45 -15.06
N PHE A 92 -10.86 -15.21 -15.19
CA PHE A 92 -9.91 -15.47 -14.10
C PHE A 92 -9.17 -14.20 -13.66
N GLU A 93 -8.71 -13.39 -14.61
CA GLU A 93 -8.07 -12.10 -14.32
C GLU A 93 -9.04 -11.11 -13.67
N SER A 94 -10.35 -11.17 -13.97
CA SER A 94 -11.38 -10.39 -13.28
C SER A 94 -11.63 -10.84 -11.84
N VAL A 95 -11.36 -12.11 -11.50
CA VAL A 95 -11.58 -12.68 -10.16
C VAL A 95 -10.51 -12.26 -9.17
N ILE A 96 -9.28 -11.99 -9.62
CA ILE A 96 -8.14 -11.59 -8.76
C ILE A 96 -8.00 -10.06 -8.67
N GLN A 97 -8.90 -9.28 -9.27
CA GLN A 97 -8.84 -7.82 -9.17
C GLN A 97 -9.41 -7.29 -7.84
N PRO A 98 -8.86 -6.19 -7.31
CA PRO A 98 -9.49 -5.51 -6.18
C PRO A 98 -10.82 -4.90 -6.63
N CYS A 99 -11.79 -4.81 -5.71
CA CYS A 99 -13.00 -4.03 -5.88
C CYS A 99 -12.85 -2.57 -5.42
N LEU A 100 -11.81 -2.27 -4.64
CA LEU A 100 -11.42 -0.93 -4.23
C LEU A 100 -9.90 -0.85 -4.17
N GLU A 101 -9.35 0.23 -4.74
CA GLU A 101 -7.93 0.52 -4.67
C GLU A 101 -7.69 1.99 -4.34
N LEU A 102 -6.97 2.23 -3.24
CA LEU A 102 -6.61 3.54 -2.74
C LEU A 102 -5.09 3.66 -2.72
N ASP A 103 -4.50 4.27 -3.75
CA ASP A 103 -3.06 4.53 -3.82
C ASP A 103 -2.79 5.99 -3.45
N PHE A 104 -2.60 6.23 -2.15
CA PHE A 104 -2.29 7.56 -1.61
C PHE A 104 -0.89 8.04 -1.98
N TYR A 105 0.03 7.12 -2.27
CA TYR A 105 1.38 7.44 -2.72
C TYR A 105 1.35 8.06 -4.12
N LYS A 106 0.58 7.47 -5.05
CA LYS A 106 0.39 8.01 -6.39
C LYS A 106 -0.74 9.05 -6.49
N ASN A 107 -1.58 9.18 -5.45
CA ASN A 107 -2.81 9.96 -5.46
C ASN A 107 -3.76 9.52 -6.58
N GLN A 108 -4.01 8.22 -6.63
CA GLN A 108 -4.90 7.60 -7.60
C GLN A 108 -5.84 6.61 -6.90
N TYR A 109 -7.10 6.61 -7.31
CA TYR A 109 -8.14 5.85 -6.65
C TYR A 109 -9.02 5.15 -7.67
N TRP A 110 -9.41 3.91 -7.38
CA TRP A 110 -10.28 3.12 -8.24
C TRP A 110 -11.30 2.37 -7.40
N SER A 111 -12.49 2.20 -7.96
CA SER A 111 -13.53 1.38 -7.37
C SER A 111 -14.27 0.64 -8.46
N LEU A 112 -14.73 -0.57 -8.15
CA LEU A 112 -15.51 -1.40 -9.06
C LEU A 112 -16.85 -0.72 -9.32
N SER A 113 -17.13 -0.47 -10.59
CA SER A 113 -18.42 0.06 -11.01
C SER A 113 -18.83 -0.61 -12.32
N GLY A 114 -20.01 -1.22 -12.34
CA GLY A 114 -20.47 -2.00 -13.48
C GLY A 114 -19.59 -3.22 -13.74
N LYS A 115 -18.86 -3.22 -14.87
CA LYS A 115 -18.09 -4.39 -15.34
C LYS A 115 -16.58 -4.35 -15.02
N GLY A 116 -16.09 -3.35 -14.29
CA GLY A 116 -14.66 -3.26 -13.97
C GLY A 116 -14.28 -2.08 -13.09
N LEU A 117 -12.99 -1.99 -12.73
CA LEU A 117 -12.44 -0.88 -11.96
C LEU A 117 -12.52 0.42 -12.76
N GLN A 118 -13.11 1.44 -12.15
CA GLN A 118 -13.19 2.79 -12.70
C GLN A 118 -12.41 3.74 -11.81
N GLN A 119 -11.63 4.64 -12.43
CA GLN A 119 -10.90 5.67 -11.70
C GLN A 119 -11.88 6.64 -11.04
N GLN A 120 -11.59 7.01 -9.80
CA GLN A 120 -12.41 7.89 -8.97
C GLN A 120 -11.61 9.11 -8.53
N THR A 121 -12.34 10.13 -8.09
CA THR A 121 -11.73 11.25 -7.36
C THR A 121 -11.78 11.00 -5.86
N PHE A 122 -10.87 11.64 -5.10
CA PHE A 122 -10.87 11.55 -3.64
C PHE A 122 -12.22 11.95 -3.04
N SER A 123 -12.78 13.08 -3.48
CA SER A 123 -14.07 13.59 -2.98
C SER A 123 -15.26 12.67 -3.32
N THR A 124 -15.19 11.93 -4.42
CA THR A 124 -16.25 10.96 -4.79
C THR A 124 -16.22 9.73 -3.90
N LEU A 125 -15.03 9.18 -3.62
CA LEU A 125 -14.91 7.98 -2.78
C LEU A 125 -15.02 8.27 -1.28
N MET A 126 -14.60 9.47 -0.88
CA MET A 126 -14.48 9.87 0.52
C MET A 126 -15.37 11.08 0.82
N PRO A 127 -16.69 11.01 0.57
CA PRO A 127 -17.58 12.16 0.78
C PRO A 127 -17.66 12.58 2.25
N ASN A 128 -17.31 11.68 3.17
CA ASN A 128 -17.32 11.90 4.62
C ASN A 128 -15.91 12.11 5.19
N PHE A 129 -14.90 12.35 4.34
CA PHE A 129 -13.60 12.76 4.86
C PHE A 129 -13.76 14.08 5.60
N SER A 130 -13.36 14.13 6.87
CA SER A 130 -13.43 15.34 7.66
C SER A 130 -12.14 15.57 8.42
N ARG A 131 -11.68 16.82 8.36
CA ARG A 131 -10.68 17.38 9.27
C ARG A 131 -11.14 18.78 9.65
N LEU A 132 -11.56 18.95 10.90
CA LEU A 132 -12.19 20.19 11.36
C LEU A 132 -11.22 21.37 11.53
N SER A 133 -9.91 21.13 11.53
CA SER A 133 -8.92 22.20 11.66
C SER A 133 -7.97 22.27 10.46
N GLU A 134 -7.47 23.48 10.26
CA GLU A 134 -6.30 23.73 9.45
C GLU A 134 -5.06 23.05 10.08
N THR A 135 -4.08 22.71 9.24
CA THR A 135 -2.77 22.19 9.68
C THR A 135 -1.67 22.66 8.73
N GLU A 136 -0.41 22.57 9.16
CA GLU A 136 0.76 22.83 8.30
C GLU A 136 1.39 21.52 7.83
N ARG A 137 1.92 21.53 6.60
CA ARG A 137 2.74 20.43 6.07
C ARG A 137 3.89 20.92 5.23
N ASP A 138 4.90 20.08 5.04
CA ASP A 138 5.83 20.22 3.93
C ASP A 138 5.14 19.79 2.63
N GLY A 139 5.16 20.65 1.61
CA GLY A 139 4.54 20.40 0.30
C GLY A 139 5.50 19.79 -0.73
N PRO A 140 5.01 19.52 -1.97
CA PRO A 140 5.82 18.92 -3.05
C PRO A 140 7.01 19.77 -3.50
N PHE A 141 7.01 21.07 -3.18
CA PHE A 141 8.11 22.00 -3.45
C PHE A 141 9.05 22.20 -2.25
N CYS A 142 8.96 21.32 -1.23
CA CYS A 142 9.76 21.37 -0.01
C CYS A 142 9.62 22.71 0.74
N ARG A 143 8.41 23.27 0.72
CA ARG A 143 8.05 24.49 1.45
C ARG A 143 6.87 24.18 2.35
N ARG A 144 6.81 24.86 3.50
CA ARG A 144 5.63 24.78 4.36
C ARG A 144 4.43 25.38 3.63
N GLU A 145 3.33 24.65 3.66
CA GLU A 145 2.04 25.09 3.17
C GLU A 145 0.95 24.79 4.20
N VAL A 146 -0.07 25.64 4.16
CA VAL A 146 -1.27 25.47 4.96
C VAL A 146 -2.20 24.51 4.25
N VAL A 147 -2.69 23.51 4.97
CA VAL A 147 -3.72 22.58 4.49
C VAL A 147 -5.05 22.95 5.15
N PRO A 148 -6.01 23.54 4.40
CA PRO A 148 -7.30 23.97 4.93
C PRO A 148 -8.10 22.81 5.53
N ALA A 149 -9.10 23.10 6.36
CA ALA A 149 -10.05 22.09 6.84
C ALA A 149 -10.63 21.24 5.68
N ASP A 150 -10.96 19.97 5.97
CA ASP A 150 -11.56 18.99 5.05
C ASP A 150 -10.75 18.66 3.77
N VAL A 151 -9.46 19.04 3.69
CA VAL A 151 -8.56 18.68 2.59
C VAL A 151 -7.56 17.60 3.02
N PRO A 152 -7.38 16.44 2.36
CA PRO A 152 -6.49 15.38 2.84
C PRO A 152 -5.04 15.83 3.11
N HIS A 153 -4.51 15.40 4.26
CA HIS A 153 -3.13 15.66 4.66
C HIS A 153 -2.18 14.63 4.02
N PHE A 154 -1.82 14.82 2.75
CA PHE A 154 -0.71 14.06 2.16
C PHE A 154 0.62 14.51 2.75
N SER A 155 1.41 13.57 3.28
CA SER A 155 2.76 13.82 3.75
C SER A 155 3.75 13.79 2.59
N TYR A 156 4.76 14.66 2.64
CA TYR A 156 5.86 14.72 1.69
C TYR A 156 7.19 14.59 2.43
N ASP A 157 8.20 14.11 1.72
CA ASP A 157 9.57 14.15 2.18
C ASP A 157 10.07 15.63 2.14
N PRO A 158 10.54 16.18 3.28
CA PRO A 158 10.83 17.61 3.40
C PRO A 158 12.09 18.08 2.66
N GLU A 159 12.94 17.14 2.20
CA GLU A 159 14.15 17.46 1.45
C GLU A 159 13.95 17.27 -0.06
N THR A 160 13.28 16.18 -0.45
CA THR A 160 13.09 15.80 -1.85
C THR A 160 11.76 16.26 -2.45
N GLY A 161 10.73 16.46 -1.62
CA GLY A 161 9.37 16.78 -2.04
C GLY A 161 8.59 15.56 -2.54
N ALA A 162 9.15 14.35 -2.40
CA ALA A 162 8.48 13.12 -2.80
C ALA A 162 7.26 12.85 -1.91
N ARG A 163 6.10 12.54 -2.50
CA ARG A 163 4.91 12.17 -1.73
C ARG A 163 5.19 10.88 -0.96
N ARG A 164 4.80 10.83 0.31
CA ARG A 164 4.97 9.66 1.18
C ARG A 164 3.68 8.86 1.36
N GLY A 165 2.52 9.51 1.32
CA GLY A 165 1.20 8.88 1.52
C GLY A 165 0.20 9.82 2.20
N LEU A 166 -0.96 9.30 2.58
CA LEU A 166 -1.96 10.00 3.38
C LEU A 166 -1.60 9.88 4.86
N LEU A 167 -1.43 11.01 5.53
CA LEU A 167 -1.23 11.08 6.97
C LEU A 167 -2.59 11.20 7.67
N ILE A 168 -2.84 10.34 8.65
CA ILE A 168 -3.99 10.38 9.54
C ILE A 168 -3.47 10.63 10.95
N GLU A 169 -3.91 11.71 11.58
CA GLU A 169 -3.40 12.15 12.87
C GLU A 169 -4.48 12.13 13.98
N PRO A 170 -4.12 11.75 15.22
CA PRO A 170 -5.02 11.84 16.38
C PRO A 170 -5.43 13.28 16.71
N PRO A 171 -6.38 13.52 17.64
CA PRO A 171 -6.51 14.84 18.24
C PRO A 171 -5.20 15.22 18.93
N SER A 172 -4.80 16.48 18.80
CA SER A 172 -3.63 17.01 19.50
C SER A 172 -3.87 18.45 19.95
N THR A 173 -3.06 18.92 20.89
CA THR A 173 -3.10 20.30 21.39
C THR A 173 -1.69 20.80 21.58
N ASN A 174 -1.35 21.91 20.95
CA ASN A 174 -0.11 22.60 21.26
C ASN A 174 -0.33 23.45 22.51
N LEU A 175 0.32 23.07 23.60
CA LEU A 175 0.22 23.73 24.90
C LEU A 175 1.11 24.97 25.01
N LEU A 176 1.96 25.24 24.01
CA LEU A 176 2.68 26.49 23.92
C LEU A 176 1.71 27.62 23.57
N THR A 177 1.98 28.80 24.12
CA THR A 177 1.55 30.07 23.55
C THR A 177 2.73 30.70 22.85
N TYR A 178 2.47 31.47 21.80
CA TYR A 178 3.46 32.15 20.96
C TYR A 178 4.44 31.15 20.34
N SER A 179 3.92 30.17 19.60
CA SER A 179 4.74 29.11 18.98
C SER A 179 5.77 29.65 17.97
N ASP A 180 5.51 30.81 17.36
CA ASP A 180 6.38 31.43 16.35
C ASP A 180 7.07 32.70 16.82
N ASP A 181 6.69 33.22 17.99
CA ASP A 181 7.23 34.46 18.54
C ASP A 181 8.01 34.19 19.82
N PHE A 182 9.31 34.01 19.66
CA PHE A 182 10.23 33.77 20.77
C PHE A 182 10.61 35.06 21.53
N THR A 183 10.18 36.24 21.06
CA THR A 183 10.36 37.50 21.80
C THR A 183 9.35 37.64 22.93
N ALA A 184 8.19 36.99 22.82
CA ALA A 184 7.10 37.04 23.80
C ALA A 184 7.53 36.58 25.21
N THR A 185 6.87 37.16 26.23
CA THR A 185 7.20 36.99 27.66
C THR A 185 7.24 35.55 28.17
N PRO A 186 6.37 34.61 27.74
CA PRO A 186 6.44 33.23 28.24
C PRO A 186 7.75 32.52 27.92
N TRP A 187 8.47 32.99 26.88
CA TRP A 187 9.82 32.54 26.56
C TRP A 187 10.85 33.29 27.41
N GLN A 188 11.36 32.62 28.43
CA GLN A 188 12.37 33.16 29.33
C GLN A 188 13.74 33.13 28.65
N LYS A 189 14.37 34.30 28.56
CA LYS A 189 15.65 34.52 27.90
C LYS A 189 16.73 34.64 28.97
N ILE A 190 17.61 33.66 29.06
CA ILE A 190 18.65 33.61 30.08
C ILE A 190 19.98 33.62 29.36
N GLY A 191 20.82 34.63 29.59
CA GLY A 191 22.14 34.73 28.96
C GLY A 191 22.13 34.81 27.42
N LEU A 192 21.02 35.25 26.82
CA LEU A 192 20.87 35.40 25.37
C LEU A 192 19.91 36.53 25.00
N THR A 193 20.03 37.04 23.77
CA THR A 193 19.06 37.92 23.11
C THR A 193 18.26 37.15 22.07
N VAL A 194 17.06 37.65 21.77
CA VAL A 194 16.16 37.10 20.75
C VAL A 194 15.67 38.26 19.90
N ASP A 195 16.04 38.28 18.63
CA ASP A 195 15.72 39.36 17.71
C ASP A 195 14.95 38.79 16.50
N ALA A 196 13.96 39.51 16.01
CA ALA A 196 13.22 39.09 14.82
C ALA A 196 14.14 39.09 13.59
N GLU A 197 14.09 38.04 12.78
CA GLU A 197 14.89 37.93 11.57
C GLU A 197 14.17 37.08 10.51
N GLY A 198 13.75 37.72 9.42
CA GLY A 198 13.04 37.05 8.33
C GLY A 198 11.71 36.44 8.80
N ASP A 199 11.54 35.13 8.58
CA ASP A 199 10.36 34.36 8.98
C ASP A 199 10.50 33.68 10.36
N GLY A 200 11.55 34.05 11.11
CA GLY A 200 11.87 33.49 12.43
C GLY A 200 12.54 34.50 13.34
N HIS A 201 13.31 33.99 14.29
CA HIS A 201 14.02 34.77 15.29
C HIS A 201 15.47 34.31 15.41
N LYS A 202 16.41 35.25 15.44
CA LYS A 202 17.81 34.98 15.75
C LYS A 202 18.02 34.96 17.25
N LEU A 203 18.65 33.92 17.75
CA LEU A 203 19.02 33.79 19.16
C LEU A 203 20.53 33.86 19.30
N VAL A 204 21.02 34.81 20.10
CA VAL A 204 22.46 35.09 20.25
C VAL A 204 22.81 35.10 21.73
N GLU A 205 23.84 34.34 22.12
CA GLU A 205 24.34 34.33 23.49
C GLU A 205 25.00 35.66 23.84
N THR A 206 24.84 36.13 25.07
CA THR A 206 25.48 37.38 25.50
C THR A 206 26.99 37.18 25.72
N ALA A 207 27.76 38.26 25.56
CA ALA A 207 29.20 38.27 25.82
C ALA A 207 29.54 38.38 27.33
N ILE A 208 28.80 37.67 28.17
CA ILE A 208 29.00 37.60 29.62
C ILE A 208 29.06 36.15 30.08
N SER A 209 29.81 35.88 31.15
CA SER A 209 29.86 34.56 31.76
C SER A 209 28.49 34.22 32.36
N SER A 210 27.73 33.37 31.68
CA SER A 210 26.37 32.99 32.09
C SER A 210 26.00 31.60 31.56
N GLN A 211 24.91 31.06 32.08
CA GLN A 211 24.18 30.01 31.35
C GLN A 211 23.37 30.68 30.24
N SER A 212 23.49 30.20 29.02
CA SER A 212 22.70 30.70 27.89
C SER A 212 21.64 29.68 27.48
N ARG A 213 20.36 30.01 27.70
CA ARG A 213 19.23 29.17 27.32
C ARG A 213 17.95 29.94 27.07
N LEU A 214 17.13 29.40 26.18
CA LEU A 214 15.72 29.76 26.05
C LEU A 214 14.91 28.76 26.86
N ARG A 215 14.14 29.23 27.84
CA ARG A 215 13.34 28.39 28.73
C ARG A 215 11.85 28.64 28.55
N ARG A 216 11.07 27.55 28.60
CA ARG A 216 9.62 27.59 28.62
C ARG A 216 9.08 26.52 29.56
N ASP A 217 8.34 26.95 30.57
CA ASP A 217 7.66 26.09 31.53
C ASP A 217 6.19 25.94 31.14
N ILE A 218 5.72 24.71 30.97
CA ILE A 218 4.36 24.39 30.52
C ILE A 218 3.63 23.67 31.65
N SER A 219 2.51 24.25 32.11
CA SER A 219 1.62 23.57 33.05
C SER A 219 0.82 22.48 32.33
N VAL A 220 0.77 21.29 32.90
CA VAL A 220 0.09 20.12 32.37
C VAL A 220 -0.84 19.55 33.42
N THR A 221 -2.12 19.42 33.07
CA THR A 221 -3.17 18.96 33.99
C THR A 221 -3.26 17.45 34.05
N SER A 222 -3.00 16.76 32.94
CA SER A 222 -2.86 15.31 32.89
C SER A 222 -2.01 14.87 31.69
N ILE A 223 -0.96 14.12 31.94
CA ILE A 223 -0.21 13.36 30.93
C ILE A 223 -0.30 11.89 31.28
N SER A 224 -0.79 11.09 30.35
CA SER A 224 -0.89 9.64 30.53
C SER A 224 0.39 8.92 30.09
N ARG A 225 0.99 9.32 28.97
CA ARG A 225 2.03 8.52 28.29
C ARG A 225 3.23 9.30 27.75
N GLY A 226 3.36 10.58 28.07
CA GLY A 226 4.51 11.40 27.72
C GLY A 226 4.18 12.68 26.96
N VAL A 227 5.22 13.37 26.56
CA VAL A 227 5.19 14.67 25.92
C VAL A 227 6.14 14.69 24.74
N SER A 228 5.89 15.57 23.80
CA SER A 228 6.82 15.87 22.72
C SER A 228 7.03 17.38 22.63
N TYR A 229 8.28 17.78 22.45
CA TYR A 229 8.68 19.14 22.16
C TYR A 229 9.40 19.17 20.81
N SER A 230 8.94 20.02 19.89
CA SER A 230 9.55 20.17 18.58
C SER A 230 9.87 21.64 18.30
N VAL A 231 10.97 21.92 17.60
CA VAL A 231 11.31 23.28 17.15
C VAL A 231 12.09 23.21 15.83
N ASP A 232 11.89 24.20 14.94
CA ASP A 232 12.68 24.32 13.73
C ASP A 232 13.87 25.24 13.98
N VAL A 233 15.07 24.78 13.62
CA VAL A 233 16.34 25.47 13.87
C VAL A 233 17.17 25.52 12.60
N LEU A 234 17.66 26.69 12.24
CA LEU A 234 18.64 26.89 11.18
C LEU A 234 20.00 27.18 11.83
N PRO A 235 21.04 26.38 11.53
CA PRO A 235 22.41 26.72 11.90
C PRO A 235 22.77 28.09 11.36
N ASP A 236 23.31 28.96 12.21
CA ASP A 236 23.83 30.26 11.80
C ASP A 236 25.23 30.47 12.41
N ASP A 237 26.06 31.29 11.76
CA ASP A 237 27.35 31.77 12.30
C ASP A 237 28.24 30.70 12.98
N ASN A 238 28.42 29.55 12.32
CA ASN A 238 29.22 28.39 12.79
C ASN A 238 28.66 27.64 14.02
N ARG A 239 27.40 27.86 14.44
CA ARG A 239 26.78 27.01 15.46
C ARG A 239 26.37 25.67 14.84
N ARG A 240 27.13 24.62 15.19
CA ARG A 240 26.89 23.26 14.70
C ARG A 240 25.86 22.48 15.52
N ALA A 241 25.64 22.83 16.78
CA ALA A 241 24.80 22.04 17.67
C ALA A 241 23.99 22.89 18.65
N ILE A 242 22.90 22.30 19.13
CA ILE A 242 22.12 22.77 20.27
C ILE A 242 21.81 21.58 21.19
N ALA A 243 21.39 21.85 22.42
CA ALA A 243 20.85 20.82 23.29
C ALA A 243 19.46 21.19 23.80
N ILE A 244 18.52 20.26 23.75
CA ILE A 244 17.14 20.45 24.21
C ILE A 244 16.90 19.56 25.42
N LEU A 245 16.58 20.16 26.55
CA LEU A 245 16.12 19.47 27.76
C LEU A 245 14.61 19.56 27.86
N VAL A 246 13.95 18.42 27.99
CA VAL A 246 12.53 18.30 28.35
C VAL A 246 12.45 17.50 29.64
N ARG A 247 11.91 18.08 30.72
CA ARG A 247 11.86 17.42 32.03
C ARG A 247 10.63 17.85 32.81
N ALA A 248 10.05 16.92 33.56
CA ALA A 248 9.14 17.29 34.64
C ALA A 248 9.84 18.25 35.63
N ILE A 249 9.08 19.15 36.26
CA ILE A 249 9.52 20.05 37.32
C ILE A 249 8.62 19.79 38.53
N THR A 250 9.18 19.24 39.61
CA THR A 250 8.57 19.23 40.94
C THR A 250 9.62 19.67 41.96
N GLY A 251 9.23 19.84 43.22
CA GLY A 251 10.14 20.21 44.31
C GLY A 251 11.11 19.09 44.74
N GLU A 252 11.12 17.93 44.08
CA GLU A 252 11.99 16.79 44.39
C GLU A 252 13.12 16.67 43.35
N GLU A 253 14.33 16.27 43.78
CA GLU A 253 15.56 16.44 42.99
C GLU A 253 15.77 15.41 41.85
N THR A 254 14.91 14.39 41.72
CA THR A 254 15.01 13.39 40.66
C THR A 254 13.72 13.36 39.85
N LEU A 255 13.80 13.75 38.57
CA LEU A 255 12.65 13.92 37.69
C LEU A 255 12.87 13.25 36.33
N PRO A 256 11.86 12.56 35.79
CA PRO A 256 11.91 11.98 34.46
C PRO A 256 12.03 13.09 33.40
N GLY A 257 12.88 12.85 32.42
CA GLY A 257 13.17 13.78 31.35
C GLY A 257 14.29 13.29 30.45
N ALA A 258 14.64 14.11 29.48
CA ALA A 258 15.80 13.88 28.64
C ALA A 258 16.45 15.19 28.21
N LEU A 259 17.77 15.16 28.16
CA LEU A 259 18.57 16.12 27.43
C LEU A 259 18.98 15.47 26.11
N VAL A 260 18.70 16.13 25.00
CA VAL A 260 19.07 15.67 23.68
C VAL A 260 20.01 16.68 23.05
N GLN A 261 21.20 16.24 22.65
CA GLN A 261 22.12 17.05 21.85
C GLN A 261 21.84 16.79 20.37
N PHE A 262 21.62 17.85 19.62
CA PHE A 262 21.41 17.79 18.17
C PHE A 262 22.62 18.38 17.48
N ASP A 263 23.34 17.58 16.71
CA ASP A 263 24.27 18.05 15.68
C ASP A 263 23.46 18.39 14.44
N LEU A 264 23.34 19.69 14.17
CA LEU A 264 22.50 20.25 13.09
C LEU A 264 23.18 20.15 11.72
N VAL A 265 24.45 19.75 11.66
CA VAL A 265 25.20 19.62 10.40
C VAL A 265 25.19 18.16 9.94
N ASP A 266 25.44 17.23 10.87
CA ASP A 266 25.49 15.80 10.57
C ASP A 266 24.14 15.09 10.78
N ASP A 267 23.11 15.82 11.21
CA ASP A 267 21.78 15.30 11.52
C ASP A 267 21.80 14.15 12.55
N ILE A 268 22.56 14.34 13.63
CA ILE A 268 22.72 13.35 14.70
C ILE A 268 22.01 13.85 15.97
N ALA A 269 21.20 12.99 16.59
CA ALA A 269 20.58 13.24 17.88
C ALA A 269 21.11 12.28 18.95
N SER A 270 21.74 12.82 19.99
CA SER A 270 22.30 12.07 21.12
C SER A 270 21.41 12.24 22.36
N VAL A 271 20.71 11.18 22.75
CA VAL A 271 19.73 11.19 23.85
C VAL A 271 20.38 10.81 25.17
N SER A 272 20.25 11.67 26.17
CA SER A 272 20.61 11.42 27.57
C SER A 272 19.35 11.48 28.43
N ALA A 273 18.74 10.32 28.69
CA ALA A 273 17.54 10.24 29.52
C ALA A 273 17.87 10.18 31.02
N PHE A 274 16.97 10.69 31.85
CA PHE A 274 17.13 10.76 33.31
C PHE A 274 16.07 9.92 34.02
N ASP A 275 16.44 9.33 35.16
CA ASP A 275 15.52 8.68 36.12
C ASP A 275 14.59 7.62 35.51
N ASN A 276 15.18 6.63 34.84
CA ASN A 276 14.45 5.61 34.06
C ASN A 276 13.48 6.20 33.01
N GLY A 277 13.65 7.48 32.65
CA GLY A 277 12.93 8.11 31.57
C GLY A 277 13.20 7.40 30.26
N GLU A 278 12.14 7.04 29.54
CA GLU A 278 12.25 6.63 28.16
C GLU A 278 12.12 7.88 27.30
N ALA A 279 13.10 8.11 26.43
CA ALA A 279 13.08 9.25 25.53
C ALA A 279 13.61 8.87 24.16
N ARG A 280 13.16 9.61 23.17
CA ARG A 280 13.62 9.50 21.78
C ARG A 280 13.73 10.89 21.19
N ALA A 281 14.51 10.99 20.14
CA ALA A 281 14.66 12.21 19.40
C ALA A 281 14.67 11.94 17.91
N THR A 282 14.13 12.89 17.15
CA THR A 282 14.23 12.90 15.70
C THR A 282 14.77 14.23 15.23
N ILE A 283 15.58 14.17 14.18
CA ILE A 283 16.16 15.32 13.53
C ILE A 283 15.84 15.20 12.04
N THR A 284 15.12 16.17 11.49
CA THR A 284 14.61 16.13 10.12
C THR A 284 15.04 17.37 9.38
N ARG A 285 15.99 17.21 8.45
CA ARG A 285 16.46 18.26 7.54
C ARG A 285 15.34 18.67 6.58
N ARG A 286 15.22 19.97 6.31
CA ARG A 286 14.39 20.51 5.23
C ARG A 286 15.25 21.12 4.14
N ARG A 287 14.69 21.21 2.92
CA ARG A 287 15.39 21.81 1.77
C ARG A 287 15.80 23.27 2.00
N ASP A 288 15.08 24.02 2.83
CA ASP A 288 15.40 25.42 3.15
C ASP A 288 16.51 25.56 4.21
N GLY A 289 17.16 24.47 4.61
CA GLY A 289 18.27 24.44 5.55
C GLY A 289 17.84 24.34 7.02
N TYR A 290 16.58 24.62 7.34
CA TYR A 290 16.08 24.40 8.69
C TYR A 290 16.06 22.91 9.00
N VAL A 291 16.27 22.60 10.27
CA VAL A 291 16.21 21.25 10.82
C VAL A 291 15.14 21.22 11.90
N ARG A 292 14.18 20.32 11.79
CA ARG A 292 13.21 20.06 12.85
C ARG A 292 13.84 19.13 13.88
N CYS A 293 14.07 19.66 15.07
CA CYS A 293 14.51 18.88 16.23
C CYS A 293 13.29 18.54 17.08
N THR A 294 13.05 17.26 17.34
CA THR A 294 11.96 16.80 18.20
C THR A 294 12.50 15.93 19.33
N VAL A 295 12.05 16.20 20.55
CA VAL A 295 12.33 15.41 21.75
C VAL A 295 11.01 14.85 22.27
N SER A 296 10.91 13.54 22.38
CA SER A 296 9.79 12.87 23.03
C SER A 296 10.26 12.24 24.33
N VAL A 297 9.50 12.47 25.41
CA VAL A 297 9.79 11.91 26.74
C VAL A 297 8.54 11.18 27.23
N ILE A 298 8.70 9.94 27.68
CA ILE A 298 7.65 9.20 28.36
C ILE A 298 7.54 9.71 29.80
N LEU A 299 6.39 10.30 30.11
CA LEU A 299 5.98 10.75 31.44
C LEU A 299 4.68 10.02 31.75
N ARG A 300 4.70 9.07 32.71
CA ARG A 300 3.55 8.23 33.04
C ARG A 300 2.75 8.88 34.17
N ASN A 301 1.46 9.13 33.93
CA ASN A 301 0.52 9.67 34.93
C ASN A 301 1.02 10.94 35.64
N TYR A 302 1.49 11.92 34.86
CA TYR A 302 2.09 13.15 35.39
C TYR A 302 1.11 14.33 35.35
N THR A 303 1.09 15.11 36.43
CA THR A 303 0.41 16.40 36.55
C THR A 303 1.37 17.38 37.23
N GLY A 304 1.53 18.58 36.69
CA GLY A 304 2.50 19.54 37.21
C GLY A 304 3.00 20.50 36.13
N VAL A 305 4.32 20.72 36.12
CA VAL A 305 4.98 21.61 35.15
C VAL A 305 6.04 20.81 34.41
N VAL A 306 6.10 20.96 33.09
CA VAL A 306 7.20 20.44 32.27
C VAL A 306 8.04 21.61 31.79
N GLY A 307 9.32 21.59 32.12
CA GLY A 307 10.29 22.56 31.65
C GLY A 307 10.90 22.12 30.33
N THR A 308 10.93 23.02 29.37
CA THR A 308 11.70 22.89 28.13
C THR A 308 12.81 23.94 28.13
N ASN A 309 14.05 23.51 27.88
CA ASN A 309 15.20 24.39 27.81
C ASN A 309 15.98 24.09 26.55
N ILE A 310 16.27 25.12 25.76
CA ILE A 310 17.16 25.04 24.62
C ILE A 310 18.45 25.73 25.00
N TYR A 311 19.53 24.95 25.04
CA TYR A 311 20.87 25.36 25.37
C TYR A 311 21.71 25.51 24.10
N PHE A 312 22.60 26.49 24.13
CA PHE A 312 23.44 26.85 23.00
C PHE A 312 24.92 26.52 23.22
N GLY A 313 25.35 26.27 24.47
CA GLY A 313 26.76 26.16 24.85
C GLY A 313 27.54 24.91 24.42
N PRO A 314 28.88 24.88 24.66
CA PRO A 314 29.73 23.76 24.28
C PRO A 314 29.20 22.46 24.89
N THR A 315 29.09 21.44 24.04
CA THR A 315 28.46 20.12 24.25
C THR A 315 29.14 19.24 25.32
N GLY A 316 29.99 19.80 26.19
CA GLY A 316 30.77 19.10 27.21
C GLY A 316 30.14 19.01 28.60
N GLY A 317 29.01 19.68 28.88
CA GLY A 317 28.38 19.62 30.19
C GLY A 317 26.87 19.69 30.13
N ASN A 318 26.18 18.55 29.94
CA ASN A 318 24.72 18.37 30.05
C ASN A 318 23.83 19.56 29.59
N GLY A 319 24.26 20.33 28.58
CA GLY A 319 23.61 21.57 28.14
C GLY A 319 23.71 22.78 29.09
N ASN A 320 23.95 22.60 30.38
CA ASN A 320 23.78 23.65 31.40
C ASN A 320 25.09 24.27 31.91
N ALA A 321 26.08 24.44 31.03
CA ALA A 321 27.38 25.00 31.39
C ALA A 321 27.33 26.54 31.46
N THR A 322 28.16 27.13 32.33
CA THR A 322 28.45 28.57 32.34
C THR A 322 29.68 28.84 31.50
N TYR A 323 29.58 29.75 30.54
CA TYR A 323 30.68 30.16 29.66
C TYR A 323 30.42 31.58 29.16
N ILE A 324 31.43 32.17 28.51
CA ILE A 324 31.34 33.48 27.88
C ILE A 324 30.94 33.25 26.42
N GLY A 325 29.74 33.69 26.05
CA GLY A 325 29.30 33.72 24.65
C GLY A 325 30.10 34.75 23.84
N ASN A 326 30.05 34.67 22.51
CA ASN A 326 30.75 35.63 21.66
C ASN A 326 29.92 36.87 21.29
N GLY A 327 28.64 36.94 21.68
CA GLY A 327 27.76 38.07 21.39
C GLY A 327 27.32 38.20 19.92
N VAL A 328 27.65 37.23 19.06
CA VAL A 328 27.41 37.32 17.61
C VAL A 328 26.84 36.02 17.05
N SER A 329 27.47 34.88 17.33
CA SER A 329 27.05 33.58 16.82
C SER A 329 25.75 33.11 17.48
N GLY A 330 24.86 32.57 16.66
CA GLY A 330 23.54 32.18 17.10
C GLY A 330 22.96 31.00 16.33
N VAL A 331 21.66 30.85 16.46
CA VAL A 331 20.84 30.04 15.54
C VAL A 331 19.61 30.85 15.19
N LYS A 332 18.99 30.53 14.05
CA LYS A 332 17.64 31.03 13.77
C LYS A 332 16.63 29.97 14.16
N MET A 333 15.54 30.40 14.77
CA MET A 333 14.47 29.53 15.24
C MET A 333 13.13 30.00 14.72
N ARG A 334 12.28 29.03 14.40
CA ARG A 334 10.87 29.24 14.10
C ARG A 334 10.06 28.06 14.61
N ARG A 335 8.75 28.24 14.79
CA ARG A 335 7.76 27.18 15.00
C ARG A 335 8.14 26.18 16.10
N ALA A 336 7.68 26.39 17.32
CA ALA A 336 7.76 25.41 18.40
C ALA A 336 6.41 24.71 18.65
N SER A 337 6.43 23.44 19.02
CA SER A 337 5.25 22.68 19.48
C SER A 337 5.57 22.00 20.81
N PHE A 338 4.62 22.01 21.74
CA PHE A 338 4.62 21.12 22.89
C PHE A 338 3.28 20.40 22.96
N GLU A 339 3.29 19.09 22.80
CA GLU A 339 2.08 18.27 22.78
C GLU A 339 2.08 17.28 23.96
N PRO A 340 0.93 17.05 24.62
CA PRO A 340 0.81 16.17 25.78
C PRO A 340 0.80 14.68 25.40
N PHE A 341 1.51 14.33 24.33
CA PHE A 341 1.73 12.97 23.85
C PHE A 341 3.19 12.81 23.41
N ALA A 342 3.76 11.64 23.66
CA ALA A 342 5.11 11.34 23.21
C ALA A 342 5.22 11.27 21.68
N ASP A 343 4.12 11.02 20.98
CA ASP A 343 4.05 10.94 19.52
C ASP A 343 3.73 12.35 18.98
N PRO A 344 4.70 13.07 18.39
CA PRO A 344 4.47 14.43 17.87
C PRO A 344 3.52 14.38 16.66
N THR A 345 2.61 15.35 16.55
CA THR A 345 1.82 15.56 15.33
C THR A 345 2.32 16.75 14.53
N SER A 346 1.69 17.00 13.40
CA SER A 346 1.91 18.20 12.59
C SER A 346 1.64 19.44 13.43
N THR A 347 2.52 20.44 13.28
CA THR A 347 2.51 21.54 14.26
C THR A 347 1.26 22.38 14.15
N ILE A 348 0.68 22.67 15.32
CA ILE A 348 -0.46 23.54 15.48
C ILE A 348 0.07 24.93 15.86
N PRO A 349 -0.07 25.96 15.01
CA PRO A 349 0.31 27.33 15.34
C PRO A 349 -0.43 27.84 16.57
N THR A 350 0.28 28.57 17.43
CA THR A 350 -0.33 29.28 18.55
C THR A 350 0.16 30.72 18.64
N VAL A 351 -0.78 31.60 18.97
CA VAL A 351 -0.52 32.99 19.33
C VAL A 351 -0.69 33.13 20.85
N ALA A 352 -1.51 34.06 21.33
CA ALA A 352 -1.72 34.26 22.76
C ALA A 352 -2.45 33.11 23.50
N SER A 353 -2.89 32.06 22.82
CA SER A 353 -3.66 30.96 23.42
C SER A 353 -3.29 29.61 22.82
N GLN A 354 -3.44 28.55 23.62
CA GLN A 354 -3.30 27.17 23.19
C GLN A 354 -4.37 26.85 22.15
N VAL A 355 -4.04 26.00 21.18
CA VAL A 355 -4.95 25.59 20.11
C VAL A 355 -4.96 24.06 20.02
N SER A 356 -6.16 23.51 19.86
CA SER A 356 -6.40 22.08 19.70
C SER A 356 -6.83 21.79 18.26
N ARG A 357 -6.39 20.63 17.77
CA ARG A 357 -6.86 20.00 16.53
C ARG A 357 -7.60 18.71 16.89
N THR A 358 -8.68 18.43 16.18
CA THR A 358 -9.44 17.17 16.30
C THR A 358 -8.77 16.04 15.51
N GLU A 359 -9.14 14.79 15.78
CA GLU A 359 -8.73 13.67 14.91
C GLU A 359 -9.16 13.89 13.46
N ASP A 360 -8.36 13.32 12.56
CA ASP A 360 -8.72 13.14 11.17
C ASP A 360 -9.66 11.93 11.05
N LEU A 361 -10.78 12.10 10.34
CA LEU A 361 -11.73 11.02 10.09
C LEU A 361 -11.72 10.62 8.62
N PHE A 362 -11.37 9.36 8.37
CA PHE A 362 -11.35 8.78 7.03
C PHE A 362 -12.26 7.56 6.97
N THR A 363 -13.32 7.68 6.16
CA THR A 363 -14.31 6.62 5.94
C THR A 363 -14.65 6.53 4.45
N VAL A 364 -14.64 5.31 3.94
CA VAL A 364 -15.04 4.95 2.56
C VAL A 364 -16.33 4.14 2.62
N GLY A 365 -17.31 4.47 1.79
CA GLY A 365 -18.44 3.58 1.54
C GLY A 365 -18.00 2.39 0.70
N VAL A 366 -18.26 1.17 1.17
CA VAL A 366 -17.93 -0.09 0.47
C VAL A 366 -19.13 -1.02 0.35
N ASP A 367 -20.33 -0.47 0.51
CA ASP A 367 -21.58 -1.20 0.26
C ASP A 367 -21.61 -1.74 -1.18
N GLY A 368 -21.94 -3.02 -1.32
CA GLY A 368 -21.87 -3.77 -2.59
C GLY A 368 -20.46 -4.07 -3.12
N LEU A 369 -19.39 -3.53 -2.51
CA LEU A 369 -17.99 -3.85 -2.86
C LEU A 369 -17.41 -4.92 -1.92
N ALA A 370 -17.66 -4.76 -0.63
CA ALA A 370 -17.19 -5.68 0.39
C ALA A 370 -18.06 -6.94 0.43
N ASN A 371 -17.42 -8.10 0.55
CA ASN A 371 -18.09 -9.37 0.78
C ASN A 371 -17.83 -9.80 2.23
N SER A 372 -18.89 -10.06 2.97
CA SER A 372 -18.80 -10.42 4.38
C SER A 372 -18.42 -11.89 4.61
N GLU A 373 -18.70 -12.75 3.64
CA GLU A 373 -18.39 -14.19 3.69
C GLU A 373 -16.94 -14.50 3.32
N SER A 374 -16.33 -13.68 2.47
CA SER A 374 -14.98 -13.88 1.96
C SER A 374 -14.36 -12.56 1.52
N GLY A 375 -13.04 -12.40 1.69
CA GLY A 375 -12.35 -11.22 1.19
C GLY A 375 -10.87 -11.20 1.52
N THR A 376 -10.16 -10.26 0.91
CA THR A 376 -8.77 -9.94 1.22
C THR A 376 -8.63 -8.44 1.37
N LEU A 377 -7.97 -8.00 2.43
CA LEU A 377 -7.58 -6.61 2.63
C LEU A 377 -6.07 -6.52 2.61
N PHE A 378 -5.54 -5.77 1.65
CA PHE A 378 -4.13 -5.41 1.56
C PHE A 378 -3.93 -3.96 1.99
N LEU A 379 -2.85 -3.69 2.72
CA LEU A 379 -2.43 -2.35 3.07
C LEU A 379 -0.91 -2.21 3.14
N SER A 380 -0.42 -1.05 2.72
CA SER A 380 0.92 -0.57 3.01
C SER A 380 0.82 0.69 3.86
N PHE A 381 1.37 0.64 5.06
CA PHE A 381 1.28 1.72 6.04
C PHE A 381 2.54 1.82 6.89
N GLN A 382 2.71 2.92 7.60
CA GLN A 382 3.79 3.13 8.55
C GLN A 382 3.26 3.94 9.74
N PRO A 383 3.34 3.44 10.98
CA PRO A 383 3.17 4.31 12.14
C PRO A 383 4.35 5.26 12.21
N LEU A 384 4.10 6.57 12.29
CA LEU A 384 5.19 7.57 12.32
C LEU A 384 5.74 7.82 13.72
N ALA A 385 5.15 7.19 14.74
CA ALA A 385 5.73 7.15 16.07
C ALA A 385 5.80 5.71 16.60
N ILE A 386 7.02 5.27 16.87
CA ILE A 386 7.34 3.89 17.28
C ILE A 386 7.29 3.85 18.80
N LEU A 387 6.17 3.41 19.37
CA LEU A 387 6.09 3.13 20.80
C LEU A 387 6.83 1.82 21.11
N THR A 388 7.88 1.89 21.93
CA THR A 388 8.41 0.76 22.70
C THR A 388 7.60 0.60 23.99
N GLY A 389 7.39 -0.62 24.48
CA GLY A 389 6.65 -0.90 25.72
C GLY A 389 5.12 -0.82 25.59
N ARG A 390 4.54 -1.62 24.67
CA ARG A 390 3.14 -1.49 24.23
C ARG A 390 2.08 -2.14 25.13
N SER A 391 2.34 -2.30 26.42
CA SER A 391 1.35 -2.86 27.35
C SER A 391 0.05 -2.03 27.35
N GLY A 392 -1.09 -2.71 27.16
CA GLY A 392 -2.43 -2.11 27.17
C GLY A 392 -2.77 -1.26 25.94
N PHE A 393 -1.97 -1.28 24.88
CA PHE A 393 -2.35 -0.67 23.61
C PHE A 393 -3.31 -1.57 22.84
N ASP A 394 -4.35 -0.94 22.35
CA ASP A 394 -5.21 -1.48 21.33
C ASP A 394 -5.52 -0.30 20.39
N GLN A 395 -5.08 -0.36 19.14
CA GLN A 395 -5.25 0.72 18.15
C GLN A 395 -5.64 0.09 16.83
N THR A 396 -6.80 0.45 16.30
CA THR A 396 -7.20 0.04 14.96
C THR A 396 -6.32 0.75 13.93
N ILE A 397 -5.73 -0.02 13.02
CA ILE A 397 -5.02 0.47 11.84
C ILE A 397 -6.03 0.69 10.72
N ILE A 398 -6.88 -0.31 10.47
CA ILE A 398 -7.93 -0.28 9.47
C ILE A 398 -9.07 -1.20 9.91
N ALA A 399 -10.32 -0.82 9.65
CA ALA A 399 -11.47 -1.65 9.93
C ALA A 399 -12.49 -1.58 8.80
N LEU A 400 -12.90 -2.74 8.32
CA LEU A 400 -14.09 -2.92 7.49
C LEU A 400 -15.24 -3.31 8.42
N ASN A 401 -16.31 -2.51 8.48
CA ASN A 401 -17.40 -2.69 9.43
C ASN A 401 -18.74 -2.15 8.90
N ASN A 402 -19.78 -2.18 9.73
CA ASN A 402 -21.13 -1.76 9.38
C ASN A 402 -21.63 -0.52 10.16
N GLY A 403 -20.71 0.29 10.69
CA GLY A 403 -21.02 1.37 11.64
C GLY A 403 -21.08 0.93 13.10
N THR A 404 -20.89 -0.37 13.38
CA THR A 404 -20.85 -0.92 14.74
C THR A 404 -19.52 -1.60 15.03
N GLN A 405 -19.22 -1.82 16.32
CA GLN A 405 -18.04 -2.59 16.76
C GLN A 405 -18.32 -4.11 16.86
N ASN A 406 -19.51 -4.56 16.50
CA ASN A 406 -19.93 -5.95 16.64
C ASN A 406 -19.62 -6.76 15.38
N GLU A 407 -19.67 -6.11 14.22
CA GLU A 407 -19.39 -6.68 12.90
C GLU A 407 -18.16 -5.98 12.32
N GLN A 408 -16.99 -6.64 12.34
CA GLN A 408 -15.77 -6.03 11.81
C GLN A 408 -14.75 -7.06 11.32
N VAL A 409 -14.01 -6.66 10.29
CA VAL A 409 -12.75 -7.25 9.86
C VAL A 409 -11.71 -6.15 10.04
N ASP A 410 -10.80 -6.30 11.00
CA ASP A 410 -9.89 -5.23 11.38
C ASP A 410 -8.44 -5.71 11.56
N LEU A 411 -7.52 -4.81 11.22
CA LEU A 411 -6.12 -4.89 11.60
C LEU A 411 -5.84 -3.86 12.68
N ARG A 412 -5.13 -4.26 13.72
CA ARG A 412 -4.91 -3.45 14.91
C ARG A 412 -3.54 -3.69 15.52
N PHE A 413 -2.99 -2.68 16.18
CA PHE A 413 -1.94 -2.90 17.15
C PHE A 413 -2.57 -3.39 18.45
N VAL A 414 -2.14 -4.53 18.97
CA VAL A 414 -2.52 -5.04 20.29
C VAL A 414 -1.27 -5.49 20.99
N THR A 415 -0.93 -4.90 22.15
CA THR A 415 0.23 -5.27 22.99
C THR A 415 1.37 -5.94 22.23
N GLU A 416 2.21 -5.14 21.56
CA GLU A 416 3.41 -5.60 20.83
C GLU A 416 3.16 -6.40 19.54
N LEU A 417 1.90 -6.65 19.20
CA LEU A 417 1.50 -7.34 17.98
C LEU A 417 0.87 -6.39 16.97
N ILE A 418 1.08 -6.68 15.68
CA ILE A 418 0.07 -6.41 14.66
C ILE A 418 -0.88 -7.59 14.68
N ALA A 419 -2.15 -7.36 14.99
CA ALA A 419 -3.17 -8.38 15.12
C ALA A 419 -4.28 -8.20 14.08
N PHE A 420 -4.66 -9.31 13.47
CA PHE A 420 -5.80 -9.44 12.59
C PHE A 420 -6.97 -10.06 13.35
N ARG A 421 -8.15 -9.44 13.25
CA ARG A 421 -9.36 -9.88 13.92
C ARG A 421 -10.56 -9.87 12.99
N VAL A 422 -11.39 -10.90 13.14
CA VAL A 422 -12.76 -10.95 12.59
C VAL A 422 -13.72 -11.06 13.76
N ARG A 423 -14.74 -10.20 13.80
CA ARG A 423 -15.78 -10.19 14.83
C ARG A 423 -17.17 -10.25 14.19
N SER A 424 -18.03 -11.07 14.77
CA SER A 424 -19.45 -11.20 14.39
C SER A 424 -20.30 -11.26 15.65
N GLY A 425 -21.38 -10.49 15.71
CA GLY A 425 -22.26 -10.40 16.87
C GLY A 425 -21.55 -9.98 18.16
N GLY A 426 -20.42 -9.28 18.05
CA GLY A 426 -19.60 -8.92 19.23
C GLY A 426 -18.69 -10.04 19.74
N VAL A 427 -18.60 -11.19 19.08
CA VAL A 427 -17.71 -12.31 19.42
C VAL A 427 -16.52 -12.34 18.47
N ASN A 428 -15.30 -12.48 18.99
CA ASN A 428 -14.10 -12.65 18.17
C ASN A 428 -14.12 -14.06 17.56
N GLN A 429 -14.14 -14.11 16.24
CA GLN A 429 -14.18 -15.33 15.43
C GLN A 429 -12.78 -15.73 14.97
N VAL A 430 -11.95 -14.73 14.70
CA VAL A 430 -10.53 -14.87 14.33
C VAL A 430 -9.72 -13.93 15.21
N SER A 431 -8.55 -14.36 15.66
CA SER A 431 -7.56 -13.50 16.33
C SER A 431 -6.16 -14.02 16.04
N LEU A 432 -5.52 -13.44 15.02
CA LEU A 432 -4.15 -13.74 14.62
C LEU A 432 -3.26 -12.56 15.00
N GLY A 433 -1.96 -12.77 15.21
CA GLY A 433 -1.05 -11.66 15.37
C GLY A 433 0.41 -12.04 15.22
N LYS A 434 1.24 -11.05 14.90
CA LYS A 434 2.69 -11.18 14.77
C LYS A 434 3.38 -10.12 15.64
N SER A 435 4.35 -10.56 16.43
CA SER A 435 5.27 -9.68 17.18
C SER A 435 6.45 -9.26 16.31
N ASP A 436 7.32 -8.41 16.85
CA ASP A 436 8.66 -8.15 16.30
C ASP A 436 8.68 -7.66 14.84
N VAL A 437 7.62 -6.96 14.44
CA VAL A 437 7.56 -6.25 13.15
C VAL A 437 8.39 -4.97 13.25
N ASP A 438 9.34 -4.80 12.33
CA ASP A 438 10.03 -3.52 12.19
C ASP A 438 9.08 -2.45 11.66
N LEU A 439 8.79 -1.46 12.52
CA LEU A 439 7.88 -0.36 12.26
C LEU A 439 8.61 0.94 11.91
N SER A 440 9.94 0.90 11.85
CA SER A 440 10.76 2.01 11.35
C SER A 440 10.65 2.18 9.83
N ILE A 441 10.18 1.13 9.15
CA ILE A 441 9.92 1.10 7.71
C ILE A 441 8.43 0.88 7.41
N PRO A 442 7.98 1.17 6.18
CA PRO A 442 6.63 0.83 5.76
C PRO A 442 6.39 -0.67 5.85
N VAL A 443 5.32 -1.05 6.54
CA VAL A 443 4.85 -2.43 6.67
C VAL A 443 3.81 -2.70 5.59
N ARG A 444 3.90 -3.86 4.96
CA ARG A 444 2.90 -4.36 4.02
C ARG A 444 2.21 -5.56 4.64
N VAL A 445 0.89 -5.52 4.69
CA VAL A 445 0.07 -6.54 5.32
C VAL A 445 -1.04 -6.97 4.36
N ALA A 446 -1.30 -8.26 4.29
CA ALA A 446 -2.48 -8.82 3.66
C ALA A 446 -3.20 -9.73 4.66
N VAL A 447 -4.49 -9.49 4.85
CA VAL A 447 -5.36 -10.35 5.66
C VAL A 447 -6.46 -10.92 4.79
N GLY A 448 -6.69 -12.22 4.92
CA GLY A 448 -7.73 -12.92 4.18
C GLY A 448 -8.68 -13.61 5.14
N TRP A 449 -9.97 -13.60 4.79
CA TRP A 449 -10.99 -14.34 5.53
C TRP A 449 -11.90 -15.06 4.55
N SER A 450 -12.30 -16.26 4.92
CA SER A 450 -13.42 -16.99 4.31
C SER A 450 -13.97 -17.99 5.33
N HIS A 451 -15.07 -18.67 5.01
CA HIS A 451 -15.60 -19.73 5.86
C HIS A 451 -14.51 -20.76 6.21
N ASN A 452 -14.38 -21.12 7.50
CA ASN A 452 -13.34 -21.98 8.06
C ASN A 452 -11.88 -21.52 7.88
N THR A 453 -11.59 -20.45 7.14
CA THR A 453 -10.20 -20.09 6.78
C THR A 453 -9.84 -18.62 7.02
N ALA A 454 -8.66 -18.35 7.56
CA ALA A 454 -8.11 -17.01 7.66
C ALA A 454 -6.59 -17.01 7.55
N TYR A 455 -6.01 -15.92 7.04
CA TYR A 455 -4.56 -15.71 7.07
C TYR A 455 -4.16 -14.29 7.43
N LEU A 456 -2.90 -14.17 7.87
CA LEU A 456 -2.16 -12.93 8.02
C LEU A 456 -0.80 -13.10 7.31
N CYS A 457 -0.53 -12.25 6.33
CA CYS A 457 0.78 -12.14 5.69
C CYS A 457 1.38 -10.77 5.99
N ILE A 458 2.66 -10.72 6.34
CA ILE A 458 3.38 -9.47 6.64
C ILE A 458 4.73 -9.50 5.93
N ASN A 459 5.03 -8.47 5.13
CA ASN A 459 6.32 -8.29 4.45
C ASN A 459 6.83 -9.53 3.67
N GLY A 460 5.93 -10.28 3.03
CA GLY A 460 6.24 -11.49 2.27
C GLY A 460 6.18 -12.79 3.06
N GLU A 461 6.13 -12.72 4.39
CA GLU A 461 6.03 -13.88 5.26
C GLU A 461 4.57 -14.27 5.49
N ILE A 462 4.27 -15.57 5.42
CA ILE A 462 2.98 -16.13 5.82
C ILE A 462 3.06 -16.42 7.31
N GLU A 463 2.38 -15.64 8.13
CA GLU A 463 2.50 -15.73 9.59
C GLU A 463 1.63 -16.82 10.18
N TRP A 464 0.38 -16.90 9.71
CA TRP A 464 -0.58 -17.84 10.26
C TRP A 464 -1.69 -18.15 9.27
N TYR A 465 -2.17 -19.39 9.33
CA TYR A 465 -3.23 -19.92 8.49
C TYR A 465 -4.13 -20.81 9.36
N ASP A 466 -5.36 -20.36 9.63
CA ASP A 466 -6.37 -21.17 10.32
C ASP A 466 -7.21 -21.91 9.30
N THR A 467 -7.51 -23.19 9.52
CA THR A 467 -8.48 -23.97 8.73
C THR A 467 -9.63 -24.52 9.57
N SER A 468 -9.75 -24.08 10.82
CA SER A 468 -10.68 -24.64 11.81
C SER A 468 -11.81 -23.69 12.24
N LEU A 469 -12.00 -22.57 11.52
CA LEU A 469 -12.90 -21.49 11.94
C LEU A 469 -14.39 -21.83 11.81
N GLN A 470 -14.99 -22.46 12.81
CA GLN A 470 -16.45 -22.65 12.90
C GLN A 470 -17.23 -21.39 13.32
N GLY A 471 -16.70 -20.21 13.02
CA GLY A 471 -17.23 -18.93 13.47
C GLY A 471 -18.26 -18.29 12.54
N ALA A 472 -19.24 -17.58 13.13
CA ALA A 472 -20.17 -16.72 12.41
C ALA A 472 -19.40 -15.62 11.65
N ARG A 473 -19.93 -15.16 10.51
CA ARG A 473 -19.28 -14.11 9.72
C ARG A 473 -19.82 -12.73 10.09
N PRO A 474 -19.01 -11.67 9.89
CA PRO A 474 -19.54 -10.32 10.00
C PRO A 474 -20.77 -10.18 9.10
N VAL A 475 -21.74 -9.35 9.46
CA VAL A 475 -22.89 -9.07 8.59
C VAL A 475 -22.88 -7.63 8.09
N ALA A 476 -23.23 -7.47 6.81
CA ALA A 476 -23.45 -6.17 6.16
C ALA A 476 -22.28 -5.19 6.29
N LEU A 477 -21.08 -5.57 5.86
CA LEU A 477 -19.91 -4.68 5.83
C LEU A 477 -20.14 -3.55 4.82
N THR A 478 -20.34 -2.31 5.30
CA THR A 478 -20.75 -1.16 4.46
C THR A 478 -19.72 -0.04 4.43
N GLN A 479 -18.76 -0.02 5.35
CA GLN A 479 -17.75 1.05 5.42
C GLN A 479 -16.36 0.54 5.79
N LEU A 480 -15.35 1.20 5.22
CA LEU A 480 -13.93 1.01 5.53
C LEU A 480 -13.39 2.27 6.21
N GLU A 481 -12.76 2.12 7.37
CA GLU A 481 -12.26 3.22 8.19
C GLU A 481 -10.76 3.07 8.43
N LEU A 482 -10.01 4.17 8.31
CA LEU A 482 -8.57 4.21 8.59
C LEU A 482 -8.30 4.82 9.96
N ALA A 483 -7.38 4.20 10.71
CA ALA A 483 -6.89 4.64 12.02
C ALA A 483 -7.98 4.99 13.04
N LYS A 484 -9.18 4.40 12.94
CA LYS A 484 -10.30 4.72 13.83
C LYS A 484 -10.49 3.65 14.89
N ARG A 485 -10.40 4.03 16.17
CA ARG A 485 -10.78 3.17 17.31
C ARG A 485 -11.70 3.94 18.27
N ALA A 486 -12.67 3.23 18.85
CA ALA A 486 -13.27 3.67 20.11
C ALA A 486 -12.25 3.44 21.25
N GLY A 487 -11.60 4.50 21.73
CA GLY A 487 -10.55 4.40 22.75
C GLY A 487 -9.56 5.58 22.71
N PRO A 488 -8.47 5.55 23.49
CA PRO A 488 -7.49 6.64 23.52
C PRO A 488 -6.88 6.91 22.13
N PRO A 489 -6.37 8.13 21.89
CA PRO A 489 -5.93 8.59 20.59
C PRO A 489 -4.98 7.62 19.89
N VAL A 490 -5.19 7.46 18.60
CA VAL A 490 -4.34 6.71 17.68
C VAL A 490 -2.97 7.36 17.53
N SER A 491 -1.88 6.60 17.51
CA SER A 491 -0.61 7.13 16.99
C SER A 491 -0.79 7.55 15.52
N GLN A 492 -0.10 8.60 15.07
CA GLN A 492 -0.16 9.05 13.68
C GLN A 492 0.23 7.94 12.71
N MET A 493 -0.58 7.76 11.66
CA MET A 493 -0.42 6.69 10.68
C MET A 493 -0.29 7.26 9.27
N LEU A 494 0.75 6.83 8.57
CA LEU A 494 0.96 7.12 7.17
C LEU A 494 0.48 5.93 6.32
N PHE A 495 -0.58 6.12 5.54
CA PHE A 495 -1.09 5.12 4.60
C PHE A 495 -0.55 5.39 3.19
N ARG A 496 -0.02 4.35 2.54
CA ARG A 496 0.50 4.42 1.17
C ARG A 496 -0.46 3.82 0.18
N ARG A 497 -0.95 2.60 0.46
CA ARG A 497 -1.87 1.87 -0.41
C ARG A 497 -2.83 1.04 0.42
N VAL A 498 -4.08 0.96 0.00
CA VAL A 498 -5.09 0.05 0.54
C VAL A 498 -5.85 -0.57 -0.62
N SER A 499 -6.00 -1.89 -0.61
CA SER A 499 -6.75 -2.62 -1.63
C SER A 499 -7.70 -3.61 -0.98
N LEU A 500 -8.96 -3.61 -1.41
CA LEU A 500 -9.98 -4.56 -0.97
C LEU A 500 -10.30 -5.50 -2.13
N TYR A 501 -10.30 -6.80 -1.86
CA TYR A 501 -10.72 -7.84 -2.78
C TYR A 501 -12.00 -8.50 -2.22
N PRO A 502 -13.02 -8.74 -3.06
CA PRO A 502 -14.27 -9.37 -2.64
C PRO A 502 -14.16 -10.89 -2.43
N ILE A 503 -12.95 -11.43 -2.58
CA ILE A 503 -12.59 -12.84 -2.39
C ILE A 503 -11.34 -12.97 -1.53
N MET A 504 -11.22 -14.11 -0.85
CA MET A 504 -9.97 -14.55 -0.25
C MET A 504 -8.99 -14.99 -1.34
N LEU A 505 -7.92 -14.23 -1.55
CA LEU A 505 -6.86 -14.56 -2.50
C LEU A 505 -6.10 -15.80 -2.04
N PRO A 506 -5.50 -16.58 -2.97
CA PRO A 506 -4.51 -17.59 -2.61
C PRO A 506 -3.43 -16.99 -1.70
N VAL A 507 -3.04 -17.71 -0.64
CA VAL A 507 -2.10 -17.18 0.36
C VAL A 507 -0.74 -16.81 -0.25
N SER A 508 -0.31 -17.52 -1.30
CA SER A 508 0.91 -17.20 -2.06
C SER A 508 0.82 -15.83 -2.74
N ASP A 509 -0.35 -15.51 -3.30
CA ASP A 509 -0.58 -14.25 -4.01
C ASP A 509 -0.70 -13.11 -3.00
N ALA A 510 -1.37 -13.36 -1.87
CA ALA A 510 -1.44 -12.43 -0.76
C ALA A 510 -0.05 -12.15 -0.16
N ALA A 511 0.79 -13.16 0.02
CA ALA A 511 2.18 -12.99 0.44
C ALA A 511 2.97 -12.18 -0.59
N ALA A 512 2.82 -12.47 -1.89
CA ALA A 512 3.49 -11.73 -2.96
C ALA A 512 3.08 -10.25 -3.01
N LEU A 513 1.83 -9.90 -2.69
CA LEU A 513 1.39 -8.49 -2.55
C LEU A 513 2.13 -7.75 -1.44
N THR A 514 2.66 -8.47 -0.44
CA THR A 514 3.34 -7.89 0.72
C THR A 514 4.85 -7.79 0.60
N LEU A 515 5.45 -8.21 -0.52
CA LEU A 515 6.86 -7.94 -0.85
C LEU A 515 7.06 -6.45 -1.21
#